data_AF-A0A9P5X8C6-F1
#
_entry.id   AF-A0A9P5X8C6-F1
#
_cell.length_a   1.000
_cell.length_b   1.000
_cell.length_c   1.000
_cell.angle_alpha   90.00
_cell.angle_beta   90.00
_cell.angle_gamma   90.00
#
_symmetry.space_group_name_H-M   'P 1'
#
loop_
_entity.id
_entity.type
_entity.pdbx_description
1 polymer ?
#
loop_
_entity_poly.entity_id
_entity_poly.type
_entity_poly.pdbx_seq_one_letter_code
_entity_poly.pdbx_strand_id
1 'polypeptide(L)' 'DIPKCSMVTHTITEMYKEETQMLKKALHQAKGWISFTTDMWSAMATLDGYMGITVHY' A
#
# COMPACT_ATOMS: atom_id res chain seq x y z
N ASP A 1 -8.90 -28.38 0.16
CA ASP A 1 -9.76 -27.28 0.65
C ASP A 1 -9.23 -25.93 0.20
N ILE A 2 -10.06 -25.16 -0.50
CA ILE A 2 -9.74 -23.78 -0.90
C ILE A 2 -10.24 -22.86 0.21
N PRO A 3 -9.42 -21.93 0.73
CA PRO A 3 -9.83 -21.01 1.78
C PRO A 3 -10.99 -20.13 1.33
N LYS A 4 -11.93 -19.86 2.24
CA LYS A 4 -13.03 -18.91 1.98
C LYS A 4 -12.45 -17.52 1.73
N CYS A 5 -13.08 -16.77 0.83
CA CYS A 5 -12.67 -15.40 0.51
C CYS A 5 -12.56 -14.50 1.76
N SER A 6 -13.48 -14.67 2.73
CA SER A 6 -13.44 -13.96 4.02
C SER A 6 -12.18 -14.24 4.83
N MET A 7 -11.66 -15.47 4.79
CA MET A 7 -10.41 -15.81 5.47
C MET A 7 -9.22 -15.15 4.78
N VAL A 8 -9.19 -15.16 3.45
CA VAL A 8 -8.14 -14.50 2.67
C VAL A 8 -8.10 -13.00 2.94
N THR A 9 -9.25 -12.33 2.93
CA THR A 9 -9.35 -10.89 3.25
C THR A 9 -8.87 -10.59 4.67
N HIS A 10 -9.25 -11.43 5.65
CA HIS A 10 -8.79 -11.28 7.02
C HIS A 10 -7.27 -11.41 7.11
N THR A 11 -6.70 -12.48 6.52
CA THR A 11 -5.25 -12.70 6.50
C THR A 11 -4.49 -11.54 5.85
N ILE A 12 -4.93 -11.06 4.68
CA ILE A 12 -4.29 -9.92 3.99
C ILE A 12 -4.35 -8.65 4.86
N THR A 13 -5.48 -8.43 5.54
CA THR A 13 -5.66 -7.26 6.40
C THR A 13 -4.74 -7.30 7.62
N GLU A 14 -4.58 -8.46 8.26
CA GLU A 14 -3.65 -8.60 9.39
C GLU A 14 -2.20 -8.43 8.95
N MET A 15 -1.79 -9.05 7.83
CA MET A 15 -0.45 -8.84 7.26
C MET A 15 -0.18 -7.37 6.95
N TYR A 16 -1.15 -6.66 6.37
CA TYR A 16 -1.03 -5.23 6.10
C TYR A 16 -0.79 -4.42 7.39
N LYS A 17 -1.50 -4.73 8.48
CA LYS A 17 -1.33 -4.03 9.76
C LYS A 17 0.05 -4.28 10.34
N GLU A 18 0.53 -5.52 10.32
CA GLU A 18 1.86 -5.89 10.83
C GLU A 18 2.97 -5.17 10.05
N GLU A 19 2.95 -5.24 8.73
CA GLU A 19 3.89 -4.55 7.84
C GLU A 19 3.86 -3.03 8.05
N THR A 20 2.67 -2.44 8.19
CA THR A 20 2.52 -1.00 8.46
C THR A 20 3.21 -0.58 9.77
N GLN A 21 3.14 -1.41 10.82
CA GLN A 21 3.80 -1.10 12.09
C GLN A 21 5.32 -1.21 11.98
N MET A 22 5.83 -2.20 11.25
CA MET A 22 7.27 -2.33 10.99
C MET A 22 7.79 -1.16 10.16
N LEU A 23 7.06 -0.80 9.10
CA LEU A 23 7.40 0.30 8.20
C LEU A 23 7.46 1.64 8.94
N LYS A 24 6.50 1.93 9.83
CA LYS A 24 6.51 3.16 10.65
C LYS A 24 7.80 3.31 11.47
N LYS A 25 8.31 2.20 12.02
CA LYS A 25 9.57 2.21 12.78
C LYS A 25 10.76 2.50 11.87
N ALA A 26 10.81 1.87 10.69
CA ALA A 26 11.88 2.09 9.71
C ALA A 26 11.90 3.54 9.18
N LEU A 27 10.74 4.07 8.80
CA LEU A 27 10.63 5.45 8.29
C LEU A 27 11.00 6.50 9.34
N HIS A 28 10.78 6.23 10.63
CA HIS A 28 11.22 7.13 11.70
C HIS A 28 12.75 7.29 11.75
N GLN A 29 13.48 6.25 11.34
CA GLN A 29 14.95 6.25 11.29
C GLN A 29 15.49 6.87 9.99
N ALA A 30 14.73 6.82 8.90
CA ALA A 30 15.13 7.31 7.57
C ALA A 30 14.88 8.82 7.34
N LYS A 31 14.89 9.64 8.39
CA LYS A 31 14.55 11.08 8.29
C LYS A 31 15.48 11.80 7.31
N GLY A 32 14.90 12.38 6.25
CA GLY A 32 15.64 13.11 5.20
C GLY A 32 16.05 12.27 3.99
N TRP A 33 15.75 10.96 3.98
CA TRP A 33 16.06 10.04 2.87
C TRP A 33 14.81 9.52 2.16
N ILE A 34 13.64 10.02 2.54
CA ILE A 34 12.36 9.58 1.99
C ILE A 34 12.01 10.47 0.80
N SER A 35 11.73 9.85 -0.34
CA SER A 35 11.14 10.48 -1.52
C SER A 35 9.83 9.79 -1.90
N PHE A 36 8.99 10.48 -2.67
CA PHE A 36 7.70 9.97 -3.10
C PHE A 36 7.54 10.18 -4.59
N THR A 37 7.03 9.16 -5.28
CA THR A 37 6.55 9.30 -6.65
C THR A 37 5.04 9.22 -6.65
N THR A 38 4.42 10.10 -7.43
CA THR A 38 2.99 10.03 -7.70
C THR A 38 2.81 9.69 -9.17
N ASP A 39 1.99 8.70 -9.44
CA ASP A 39 1.58 8.33 -10.79
C ASP A 39 0.09 8.58 -10.92
N MET A 40 -0.32 9.31 -11.95
CA MET A 40 -1.70 9.72 -12.16
C MET A 40 -2.14 9.34 -13.56
N TRP A 41 -3.29 8.67 -13.65
CA TRP A 41 -3.87 8.28 -14.93
C TRP A 41 -5.39 8.29 -14.84
N SER A 42 -6.02 8.31 -16.01
CA SER A 42 -7.47 8.14 -16.12
C SER A 42 -7.75 6.79 -16.75
N ALA A 43 -8.71 6.03 -16.20
CA ALA A 43 -9.17 4.81 -16.85
C ALA A 43 -10.05 5.17 -18.04
N MET A 44 -9.65 4.74 -19.25
CA MET A 44 -10.37 5.08 -20.48
C MET A 44 -11.80 4.52 -20.51
N ALA A 45 -12.05 3.39 -19.84
CA ALA A 45 -13.36 2.74 -19.86
C ALA A 45 -14.40 3.39 -18.93
N THR A 46 -13.96 3.97 -17.81
CA THR A 46 -14.86 4.52 -16.78
C THR A 46 -14.74 6.04 -16.63
N LEU A 47 -13.72 6.65 -17.25
CA LEU A 47 -13.33 8.06 -17.07
C LEU A 47 -12.97 8.43 -15.62
N ASP A 48 -12.74 7.44 -14.76
CA ASP A 48 -12.27 7.66 -13.40
C ASP A 48 -10.79 8.09 -13.39
N GLY A 49 -10.45 9.02 -12.51
CA GLY A 49 -9.07 9.38 -12.21
C GLY A 49 -8.49 8.51 -11.10
N TYR A 50 -7.25 8.06 -11.27
CA TYR A 50 -6.50 7.31 -10.28
C TYR A 50 -5.20 8.03 -9.94
N MET A 51 -4.75 7.86 -8.69
CA MET A 51 -3.47 8.34 -8.21
C MET A 51 -2.79 7.25 -7.39
N GLY A 52 -1.69 6.72 -7.91
CA GLY A 52 -0.77 5.87 -7.17
C GLY A 52 0.23 6.73 -6.42
N ILE A 53 0.48 6.41 -5.15
CA ILE A 53 1.54 7.01 -4.35
C ILE A 53 2.52 5.90 -3.96
N THR A 54 3.79 6.08 -4.27
CA THR A 54 4.86 5.15 -3.88
C THR A 54 5.92 5.89 -3.08
N VAL A 55 6.24 5.34 -1.90
CA VAL A 55 7.31 5.85 -1.04
C VAL A 55 8.61 5.12 -1.38
N HIS A 56 9.70 5.87 -1.52
CA HIS A 56 11.07 5.36 -1.66
C HIS A 56 11.87 5.84 -0.45
N TYR A 57 12.42 4.92 0.33
CA TYR A 57 13.07 5.20 1.62
C TYR A 57 14.22 4.23 1.88
#